data_AF-A0A427B589-F1
#
_entry.id   AF-A0A427B589-F1
#
_cell.length_a   1.000
_cell.length_b   1.000
_cell.length_c   1.000
_cell.angle_alpha   90.00
_cell.angle_beta   90.00
_cell.angle_gamma   90.00
#
_symmetry.space_group_name_H-M   'P 1'
#
loop_
_entity.id
_entity.type
_entity.pdbx_description
1 polymer ?
#
loop_
_entity_poly.entity_id
_entity_poly.type
_entity_poly.pdbx_seq_one_letter_code
_entity_poly.pdbx_strand_id
1 'polypeptide(L)'
;MAASSSIHPSLRSSARNSAAPRLSLAAATSFSFARRRLHLPSLSSDRFSAPAPVSARTRTAISGSASPVMEDATEKETLMKVFDKAIECRMDRRCTFVALGGGVIGDMCGFAAAAFLRGVNFIQIPTTLMAQVDSSVGGKTGVNHPLGKNLIGAFYQPQCVLIDTDTLNTLPDRELASGIGEAVKYGLIRDKEFFEWQEKNMQALLAR
;
A
#
# COMPACT_ATOMS: atom_id res chain seq x y z
N MET A 1 -23.19 -77.50 -1.34
CA MET A 1 -22.32 -77.92 -2.46
C MET A 1 -21.19 -76.92 -2.58
N ALA A 2 -19.96 -77.42 -2.55
CA ALA A 2 -18.73 -76.67 -2.35
C ALA A 2 -17.97 -76.38 -3.66
N ALA A 3 -17.20 -75.28 -3.68
CA ALA A 3 -15.90 -75.03 -4.32
C ALA A 3 -15.68 -73.50 -4.27
N SER A 4 -14.87 -72.86 -3.41
CA SER A 4 -13.43 -72.93 -3.10
C SER A 4 -12.47 -72.61 -4.25
N SER A 5 -11.93 -71.39 -4.25
CA SER A 5 -10.50 -71.04 -4.45
C SER A 5 -10.36 -69.51 -4.28
N SER A 6 -10.02 -68.94 -3.10
CA SER A 6 -8.71 -68.77 -2.46
C SER A 6 -7.57 -68.30 -3.38
N ILE A 7 -7.15 -67.03 -3.23
CA ILE A 7 -5.78 -66.56 -2.89
C ILE A 7 -5.90 -65.11 -2.34
N HIS A 8 -5.14 -64.82 -1.29
CA HIS A 8 -5.22 -63.65 -0.40
C HIS A 8 -3.89 -62.83 -0.53
N PRO A 9 -3.56 -61.84 0.34
CA PRO A 9 -3.32 -60.42 0.04
C PRO A 9 -1.84 -59.94 0.16
N SER A 10 -1.63 -58.61 0.18
CA SER A 10 -0.41 -57.81 0.48
C SER A 10 0.20 -57.14 -0.77
N LEU A 11 0.50 -55.84 -0.82
CA LEU A 11 1.39 -55.06 0.06
C LEU A 11 1.07 -53.55 0.03
N ARG A 12 1.55 -52.90 1.09
CA ARG A 12 1.44 -51.49 1.49
C ARG A 12 2.36 -50.52 0.74
N SER A 13 1.95 -49.25 0.80
CA SER A 13 2.72 -48.03 1.14
C SER A 13 3.72 -47.38 0.17
N SER A 14 3.49 -46.05 0.01
CA SER A 14 4.49 -44.97 -0.03
C SER A 14 5.38 -44.93 -1.29
N ALA A 15 5.96 -43.85 -1.76
CA ALA A 15 5.88 -42.41 -1.59
C ALA A 15 6.96 -41.87 -2.56
N ARG A 16 6.71 -40.69 -3.15
CA ARG A 16 7.73 -39.74 -3.71
C ARG A 16 8.63 -40.22 -4.86
N ASN A 17 8.51 -39.55 -6.01
CA ASN A 17 9.49 -38.55 -6.51
C ASN A 17 9.12 -38.21 -7.98
N SER A 18 8.70 -36.97 -8.27
CA SER A 18 9.52 -35.77 -8.53
C SER A 18 9.94 -35.65 -9.99
N ALA A 19 9.28 -34.75 -10.72
CA ALA A 19 9.89 -33.84 -11.71
C ALA A 19 8.77 -33.03 -12.40
N ALA A 20 8.37 -31.91 -11.79
CA ALA A 20 7.64 -30.86 -12.50
C ALA A 20 8.62 -29.69 -12.73
N PRO A 21 8.60 -29.05 -13.91
CA PRO A 21 9.62 -28.07 -14.29
C PRO A 21 9.44 -26.77 -13.49
N ARG A 22 10.57 -26.20 -13.06
CA ARG A 22 10.65 -24.83 -12.52
C ARG A 22 10.26 -23.86 -13.64
N LEU A 23 9.14 -23.16 -13.47
CA LEU A 23 8.80 -21.99 -14.27
C LEU A 23 8.97 -20.74 -13.42
N SER A 24 9.79 -19.84 -13.94
CA SER A 24 10.26 -18.61 -13.32
C SER A 24 9.14 -17.59 -13.10
N LEU A 25 9.21 -16.94 -11.94
CA LEU A 25 8.43 -15.79 -11.52
C LEU A 25 8.68 -14.59 -12.46
N ALA A 26 7.74 -14.28 -13.35
CA ALA A 26 7.62 -12.99 -14.03
C ALA A 26 6.22 -12.85 -14.66
N ALA A 27 5.26 -12.36 -13.90
CA ALA A 27 4.00 -11.84 -14.45
C ALA A 27 3.85 -10.39 -13.98
N ALA A 28 4.39 -9.49 -14.79
CA ALA A 28 4.14 -8.07 -14.69
C ALA A 28 2.70 -7.80 -15.15
N THR A 29 1.78 -7.55 -14.21
CA THR A 29 0.43 -7.10 -14.54
C THR A 29 0.49 -5.64 -14.94
N SER A 30 0.34 -5.39 -16.24
CA SER A 30 0.34 -4.06 -16.85
C SER A 30 -0.92 -3.28 -16.44
N PHE A 31 -0.78 -2.26 -15.60
CA PHE A 31 -1.81 -1.23 -15.46
C PHE A 31 -1.63 -0.20 -16.59
N SER A 32 -2.59 -0.15 -17.51
CA SER A 32 -2.63 0.81 -18.62
C SER A 32 -2.87 2.22 -18.10
N PHE A 33 -1.80 2.99 -17.92
CA PHE A 33 -1.90 4.44 -17.72
C PHE A 33 -2.08 5.10 -19.08
N ALA A 34 -3.17 5.85 -19.26
CA ALA A 34 -3.40 6.65 -20.45
C ALA A 34 -2.26 7.67 -20.62
N ARG A 35 -1.31 7.38 -21.52
CA ARG A 35 -0.25 8.30 -21.92
C ARG A 35 -0.87 9.52 -22.59
N ARG A 36 -0.96 10.65 -21.90
CA ARG A 36 -0.96 11.95 -22.60
C ARG A 36 0.44 12.14 -23.20
N ARG A 37 0.53 12.07 -24.54
CA ARG A 37 1.72 12.49 -25.29
C ARG A 37 1.99 13.96 -25.01
N LEU A 38 3.02 14.26 -24.23
CA LEU A 38 3.71 15.55 -24.31
C LEU A 38 4.68 15.47 -25.49
N HIS A 39 4.51 16.37 -26.45
CA HIS A 39 5.45 16.59 -27.54
C HIS A 39 6.77 17.14 -26.96
N LEU A 40 7.87 16.42 -27.13
CA LEU A 40 9.22 16.91 -26.88
C LEU A 40 9.95 16.96 -28.23
N PRO A 41 10.52 18.11 -28.65
CA PRO A 41 11.34 18.18 -29.85
C PRO A 41 12.65 17.41 -29.65
N SER A 42 13.10 16.73 -30.69
CA SER A 42 14.35 15.96 -30.74
C SER A 42 15.56 16.87 -30.61
N LEU A 43 16.38 16.66 -29.58
CA LEU A 43 17.71 17.28 -29.46
C LEU A 43 18.79 16.22 -29.69
N SER A 44 19.64 16.52 -30.67
CA SER A 44 20.81 15.76 -31.10
C SER A 44 21.85 15.64 -29.98
N SER A 45 22.50 14.49 -29.95
CA SER A 45 23.70 14.20 -29.15
C SER A 45 24.82 15.18 -29.51
N ASP A 46 25.09 16.17 -28.67
CA ASP A 46 26.44 16.68 -28.38
C ASP A 46 26.37 17.90 -27.43
N ARG A 47 26.92 17.69 -26.23
CA ARG A 47 27.22 18.62 -25.10
C ARG A 47 26.53 18.23 -23.80
N PHE A 48 27.07 17.19 -23.15
CA PHE A 48 26.89 16.96 -21.73
C PHE A 48 28.02 17.69 -20.97
N SER A 49 27.83 18.96 -20.62
CA SER A 49 28.56 19.54 -19.49
C SER A 49 27.65 19.44 -18.28
N ALA A 50 28.02 18.61 -17.31
CA ALA A 50 27.27 18.41 -16.08
C ALA A 50 27.10 19.75 -15.33
N PRO A 51 25.88 20.18 -14.98
CA PRO A 51 25.71 21.22 -13.98
C PRO A 51 26.06 20.66 -12.60
N ALA A 52 26.72 21.49 -11.78
CA ALA A 52 27.18 21.18 -10.43
C ALA A 52 26.06 20.64 -9.52
N PRO A 53 26.38 19.81 -8.50
CA PRO A 53 25.37 19.20 -7.64
C PRO A 53 24.70 20.28 -6.79
N VAL A 54 23.45 20.60 -7.10
CA VAL A 54 22.58 21.35 -6.17
C VAL A 54 22.26 20.40 -5.02
N SER A 55 22.86 20.65 -3.86
CA SER A 55 22.54 20.01 -2.59
C SER A 55 21.06 20.28 -2.25
N ALA A 56 20.17 19.43 -2.74
CA ALA A 56 18.79 19.39 -2.29
C ALA A 56 18.78 18.73 -0.92
N ARG A 57 18.88 19.54 0.13
CA ARG A 57 18.53 19.11 1.49
C ARG A 57 17.04 18.79 1.51
N THR A 58 16.67 17.55 1.19
CA THR A 58 15.34 17.03 1.48
C THR A 58 15.18 17.06 2.99
N ARG A 59 14.51 18.09 3.51
CA ARG A 59 14.03 18.10 4.89
C ARG A 59 12.80 17.20 4.95
N THR A 60 13.03 15.89 5.03
CA THR A 60 12.00 14.93 5.40
C THR A 60 11.63 15.24 6.84
N ALA A 61 10.42 15.75 7.06
CA ALA A 61 9.87 15.85 8.40
C ALA A 61 8.65 14.94 8.50
N ILE A 62 8.59 14.27 9.65
CA ILE A 62 7.54 13.39 10.13
C ILE A 62 7.64 11.95 9.57
N SER A 63 8.61 11.20 10.10
CA SER A 63 8.41 9.76 10.33
C SER A 63 7.47 9.65 11.52
N GLY A 64 6.19 9.38 11.26
CA GLY A 64 5.25 9.01 12.31
C GLY A 64 5.58 7.61 12.82
N SER A 65 6.57 7.46 13.70
CA SER A 65 6.41 6.43 14.73
C SER A 65 5.17 6.84 15.51
N ALA A 66 4.18 5.96 15.63
CA ALA A 66 3.04 6.17 16.51
C ALA A 66 3.56 6.55 17.90
N SER A 67 3.64 7.86 18.16
CA SER A 67 3.98 8.39 19.48
C SER A 67 2.77 8.12 20.36
N PRO A 68 2.92 7.79 21.65
CA PRO A 68 1.83 7.42 22.57
C PRO A 68 0.81 8.54 22.84
N VAL A 69 0.81 9.60 22.04
CA VAL A 69 -0.06 10.79 22.11
C VAL A 69 -1.43 10.54 21.43
N MET A 70 -1.64 9.35 20.84
CA MET A 70 -2.85 9.02 20.08
C MET A 70 -4.04 8.52 20.93
N GLU A 71 -3.89 8.31 22.25
CA GLU A 71 -4.99 7.76 23.06
C GLU A 71 -6.06 8.79 23.46
N ASP A 72 -5.71 10.07 23.63
CA ASP A 72 -6.63 11.09 24.17
C ASP A 72 -6.90 12.29 23.25
N ALA A 73 -6.20 12.41 22.10
CA ALA A 73 -6.32 13.57 21.21
C ALA A 73 -7.29 13.31 20.05
N THR A 74 -8.15 14.29 19.74
CA THR A 74 -9.03 14.20 18.57
C THR A 74 -8.21 14.25 17.28
N GLU A 75 -8.69 13.66 16.18
CA GLU A 75 -7.97 13.71 14.88
C GLU A 75 -7.68 15.16 14.42
N LYS A 76 -8.58 16.10 14.75
CA LYS A 76 -8.36 17.53 14.50
C LYS A 76 -7.17 18.08 15.28
N GLU A 77 -7.03 17.74 16.56
CA GLU A 77 -5.90 18.17 17.39
C GLU A 77 -4.59 17.58 16.87
N THR A 78 -4.61 16.30 16.46
CA THR A 78 -3.45 15.64 15.85
C THR A 78 -3.05 16.32 14.53
N LEU A 79 -4.03 16.68 13.70
CA LEU A 79 -3.78 17.44 12.47
C LEU A 79 -3.15 18.82 12.75
N MET A 80 -3.62 19.53 13.79
CA MET A 80 -3.03 20.81 14.18
C MET A 80 -1.57 20.66 14.63
N LYS A 81 -1.24 19.61 15.40
CA LYS A 81 0.14 19.31 15.79
C LYS A 81 1.06 19.10 14.58
N VAL A 82 0.56 18.51 13.49
CA VAL A 82 1.30 18.36 12.22
C VAL A 82 1.62 19.74 11.64
N PHE A 83 0.65 20.65 11.59
CA PHE A 83 0.87 22.01 11.10
C PHE A 83 1.82 22.81 12.00
N ASP A 84 1.63 22.76 13.31
CA ASP A 84 2.49 23.43 14.29
C ASP A 84 3.94 23.00 14.08
N LYS A 85 4.18 21.69 13.97
CA LYS A 85 5.52 21.16 13.74
C LYS A 85 6.12 21.63 12.41
N ALA A 86 5.34 21.64 11.33
CA ALA A 86 5.80 22.10 10.03
C ALA A 86 6.17 23.60 10.04
N ILE A 87 5.39 24.42 10.76
CA ILE A 87 5.64 25.87 10.91
C ILE A 87 6.88 26.12 11.78
N GLU A 88 7.01 25.43 12.92
CA GLU A 88 8.18 25.50 13.81
C GLU A 88 9.47 25.15 13.06
N CYS A 89 9.43 24.12 12.22
CA CYS A 89 10.54 23.69 11.38
C CYS A 89 10.79 24.60 10.17
N ARG A 90 9.99 25.67 10.00
CA ARG A 90 10.03 26.62 8.89
C ARG A 90 10.00 25.92 7.53
N MET A 91 9.11 24.93 7.39
CA MET A 91 8.91 24.24 6.12
C MET A 91 8.30 25.19 5.10
N ASP A 92 8.77 25.11 3.85
CA ASP A 92 8.26 25.89 2.73
C ASP A 92 7.49 25.01 1.74
N ARG A 93 7.00 25.60 0.63
CA ARG A 93 6.18 24.89 -0.38
C ARG A 93 6.88 23.74 -1.10
N ARG A 94 8.21 23.65 -1.01
CA ARG A 94 9.01 22.56 -1.60
C ARG A 94 9.21 21.40 -0.64
N CYS A 95 8.68 21.49 0.58
CA CYS A 95 8.72 20.36 1.49
C CYS A 95 7.93 19.17 0.94
N THR A 96 8.20 17.99 1.48
CA THR A 96 7.45 16.77 1.16
C THR A 96 7.07 16.10 2.45
N PHE A 97 5.77 15.84 2.61
CA PHE A 97 5.25 15.08 3.72
C PHE A 97 5.34 13.60 3.40
N VAL A 98 5.64 12.76 4.39
CA VAL A 98 5.72 11.31 4.20
C VAL A 98 4.71 10.66 5.13
N ALA A 99 3.70 10.03 4.56
CA ALA A 99 2.69 9.27 5.30
C ALA A 99 3.17 7.83 5.47
N LEU A 100 3.85 7.53 6.58
CA LEU A 100 4.26 6.18 6.95
C LEU A 100 3.27 5.60 7.97
N GLY A 101 2.47 4.62 7.57
CA GLY A 101 1.49 3.99 8.46
C GLY A 101 0.30 3.37 7.73
N GLY A 102 -0.78 3.09 8.47
CA GLY A 102 -2.05 2.63 7.91
C GLY A 102 -2.91 3.76 7.34
N GLY A 103 -4.16 3.43 6.97
CA GLY A 103 -5.07 4.36 6.27
C GLY A 103 -5.35 5.66 7.03
N VAL A 104 -5.46 5.61 8.37
CA VAL A 104 -5.66 6.80 9.21
C VAL A 104 -4.52 7.82 9.05
N ILE A 105 -3.27 7.35 9.05
CA ILE A 105 -2.10 8.22 8.84
C ILE A 105 -2.07 8.72 7.39
N GLY A 106 -2.41 7.87 6.43
CA GLY A 106 -2.53 8.23 5.01
C GLY A 106 -3.51 9.39 4.78
N ASP A 107 -4.72 9.29 5.33
CA ASP A 107 -5.78 10.28 5.18
C ASP A 107 -5.42 11.60 5.87
N MET A 108 -4.96 11.55 7.12
CA MET A 108 -4.59 12.73 7.89
C MET A 108 -3.39 13.45 7.28
N CYS A 109 -2.33 12.72 6.94
CA CYS A 109 -1.12 13.30 6.35
C CYS A 109 -1.40 13.85 4.94
N GLY A 110 -2.20 13.14 4.14
CA GLY A 110 -2.63 13.62 2.83
C GLY A 110 -3.44 14.91 2.92
N PHE A 111 -4.35 15.02 3.91
CA PHE A 111 -5.13 16.23 4.13
C PHE A 111 -4.26 17.38 4.66
N ALA A 112 -3.31 17.07 5.56
CA ALA A 112 -2.31 18.02 6.01
C ALA A 112 -1.49 18.56 4.84
N ALA A 113 -1.02 17.70 3.94
CA ALA A 113 -0.26 18.12 2.77
C ALA A 113 -1.10 18.97 1.79
N ALA A 114 -2.38 18.64 1.62
CA ALA A 114 -3.31 19.41 0.79
C ALA A 114 -3.54 20.83 1.35
N ALA A 115 -3.66 20.95 2.67
CA ALA A 115 -3.98 22.22 3.34
C ALA A 115 -2.74 23.08 3.62
N PHE A 116 -1.62 22.48 4.01
CA PHE A 116 -0.40 23.20 4.39
C PHE A 116 0.11 24.05 3.24
N LEU A 117 0.24 25.36 3.48
CA LEU A 117 0.59 26.36 2.45
C LEU A 117 -0.26 26.26 1.17
N ARG A 118 -1.50 25.74 1.26
CA ARG A 118 -2.41 25.46 0.14
C ARG A 118 -1.89 24.40 -0.85
N GLY A 119 -1.14 23.43 -0.35
CA GLY A 119 -0.66 22.29 -1.13
C GLY A 119 0.87 22.20 -1.12
N VAL A 120 1.38 21.10 -0.58
CA VAL A 120 2.76 20.67 -0.67
C VAL A 120 2.82 19.20 -1.09
N ASN A 121 3.95 18.77 -1.63
CA ASN A 121 4.11 17.38 -2.06
C ASN A 121 3.93 16.41 -0.88
N PHE A 122 3.42 15.21 -1.16
CA PHE A 122 3.48 14.11 -0.20
C PHE A 122 3.66 12.76 -0.87
N ILE A 123 4.18 11.80 -0.10
CA ILE A 123 4.40 10.41 -0.49
C ILE A 123 3.67 9.52 0.52
N GLN A 124 3.05 8.44 0.04
CA GLN A 124 2.46 7.42 0.90
C GLN A 124 3.35 6.18 0.98
N ILE A 125 3.52 5.67 2.19
CA ILE A 125 4.20 4.42 2.50
C ILE A 125 3.23 3.59 3.37
N PRO A 126 2.22 2.95 2.76
CA PRO A 126 1.19 2.21 3.49
C PRO A 126 1.74 0.92 4.11
N THR A 127 1.56 0.77 5.42
CA THR A 127 2.09 -0.36 6.21
C THR A 127 1.01 -1.34 6.71
N THR A 128 -0.24 -1.14 6.29
CA THR A 128 -1.33 -2.09 6.55
C THR A 128 -1.88 -2.59 5.24
N LEU A 129 -2.35 -3.85 5.19
CA LEU A 129 -2.90 -4.41 3.95
C LEU A 129 -4.11 -3.60 3.47
N MET A 130 -4.98 -3.18 4.38
CA MET A 130 -6.10 -2.25 4.11
C MET A 130 -5.65 -0.99 3.37
N ALA A 131 -4.55 -0.37 3.81
CA ALA A 131 -4.06 0.83 3.16
C ALA A 131 -3.41 0.55 1.80
N GLN A 132 -2.74 -0.59 1.67
CA GLN A 132 -2.09 -1.01 0.43
C GLN A 132 -3.10 -1.34 -0.69
N VAL A 133 -4.29 -1.86 -0.35
CA VAL A 133 -5.28 -2.29 -1.34
C VAL A 133 -6.42 -1.30 -1.58
N ASP A 134 -6.67 -0.35 -0.68
CA ASP A 134 -7.79 0.61 -0.80
C ASP A 134 -7.35 2.06 -0.57
N SER A 135 -6.98 2.42 0.67
CA SER A 135 -6.84 3.84 1.05
C SER A 135 -5.70 4.59 0.35
N SER A 136 -4.71 3.88 -0.18
CA SER A 136 -3.59 4.52 -0.90
C SER A 136 -3.93 4.95 -2.33
N VAL A 137 -5.10 4.54 -2.84
CA VAL A 137 -5.52 4.81 -4.22
C VAL A 137 -6.70 5.78 -4.25
N GLY A 138 -6.64 6.77 -5.13
CA GLY A 138 -7.76 7.70 -5.40
C GLY A 138 -7.62 9.08 -4.77
N GLY A 139 -6.64 9.29 -3.89
CA GLY A 139 -6.32 10.60 -3.32
C GLY A 139 -7.41 11.18 -2.42
N LYS A 140 -8.29 10.35 -1.86
CA LYS A 140 -9.22 10.77 -0.81
C LYS A 140 -8.40 10.94 0.46
N THR A 141 -8.50 12.11 1.07
CA THR A 141 -7.78 12.44 2.31
C THR A 141 -8.73 13.17 3.24
N GLY A 142 -8.54 13.07 4.54
CA GLY A 142 -9.41 13.75 5.48
C GLY A 142 -9.18 13.39 6.93
N VAL A 143 -10.09 13.89 7.76
CA VAL A 143 -10.19 13.61 9.19
C VAL A 143 -11.66 13.44 9.58
N ASN A 144 -11.88 12.71 10.65
CA ASN A 144 -13.18 12.50 11.25
C ASN A 144 -13.63 13.71 12.07
N HIS A 145 -14.93 13.98 12.02
CA HIS A 145 -15.60 14.89 12.95
C HIS A 145 -16.35 14.05 14.00
N PRO A 146 -16.54 14.52 15.26
CA PRO A 146 -17.32 13.77 16.25
C PRO A 146 -18.74 13.36 15.78
N LEU A 147 -19.30 14.12 14.84
CA LEU A 147 -20.63 13.86 14.26
C LEU A 147 -20.61 13.02 12.98
N GLY A 148 -19.45 12.64 12.44
CA GLY A 148 -19.40 11.84 11.23
C GLY A 148 -18.01 11.56 10.71
N LYS A 149 -17.86 10.39 10.09
CA LYS A 149 -16.59 9.91 9.54
C LYS A 149 -16.33 10.48 8.15
N ASN A 150 -15.08 10.84 7.89
CA ASN A 150 -14.58 11.28 6.58
C ASN A 150 -15.38 12.44 5.93
N LEU A 151 -15.98 13.31 6.75
CA LEU A 151 -16.78 14.44 6.26
C LEU A 151 -15.94 15.67 5.92
N ILE A 152 -14.71 15.77 6.46
CA ILE A 152 -13.82 16.90 6.28
C ILE A 152 -12.55 16.39 5.61
N GLY A 153 -12.23 16.91 4.44
CA GLY A 153 -11.11 16.39 3.66
C GLY A 153 -10.88 17.09 2.34
N ALA A 154 -9.97 16.52 1.55
CA ALA A 154 -9.63 17.00 0.22
C ALA A 154 -9.33 15.82 -0.72
N PHE A 155 -9.56 16.05 -2.02
CA PHE A 155 -9.02 15.18 -3.07
C PHE A 155 -7.61 15.66 -3.41
N TYR A 156 -6.58 14.93 -2.96
CA TYR A 156 -5.18 15.31 -3.12
C TYR A 156 -4.30 14.09 -3.42
N GLN A 157 -3.64 14.10 -4.58
CA GLN A 157 -2.89 12.93 -5.06
C GLN A 157 -1.47 12.91 -4.49
N PRO A 158 -0.98 11.75 -4.02
CA PRO A 158 0.42 11.59 -3.66
C PRO A 158 1.30 11.67 -4.91
N GLN A 159 2.58 12.02 -4.70
CA GLN A 159 3.59 11.96 -5.77
C GLN A 159 3.91 10.51 -6.15
N CYS A 160 3.89 9.61 -5.15
CA CYS A 160 3.97 8.17 -5.34
C CYS A 160 3.42 7.43 -4.11
N VAL A 161 3.15 6.14 -4.32
CA VAL A 161 2.82 5.18 -3.26
C VAL A 161 3.91 4.10 -3.27
N LEU A 162 4.53 3.85 -2.12
CA LEU A 162 5.59 2.86 -1.95
C LEU A 162 5.09 1.74 -1.06
N ILE A 163 4.81 0.58 -1.66
CA ILE A 163 4.32 -0.60 -0.97
C ILE A 163 5.47 -1.57 -0.76
N ASP A 164 5.79 -1.83 0.51
CA ASP A 164 6.72 -2.87 0.93
C ASP A 164 5.93 -3.96 1.67
N THR A 165 5.86 -5.16 1.08
CA THR A 165 5.11 -6.29 1.64
C THR A 165 5.72 -6.78 2.95
N ASP A 166 7.01 -6.54 3.19
CA ASP A 166 7.69 -7.01 4.41
C ASP A 166 7.14 -6.30 5.66
N THR A 167 6.52 -5.13 5.51
CA THR A 167 5.84 -4.42 6.61
C THR A 167 4.68 -5.24 7.20
N LEU A 168 4.06 -6.11 6.40
CA LEU A 168 2.94 -6.97 6.84
C LEU A 168 3.38 -8.06 7.81
N ASN A 169 4.68 -8.39 7.86
CA ASN A 169 5.26 -9.36 8.81
C ASN A 169 5.07 -8.94 10.28
N THR A 170 4.90 -7.64 10.53
CA THR A 170 4.69 -7.09 11.88
C THR A 170 3.23 -6.71 12.15
N LEU A 171 2.36 -6.79 11.15
CA LEU A 171 0.96 -6.40 11.26
C LEU A 171 0.18 -7.45 12.06
N PRO A 172 -0.67 -7.10 13.04
CA PRO A 172 -1.48 -8.07 13.76
C PRO A 172 -2.39 -8.89 12.83
N ASP A 173 -2.60 -10.19 13.14
CA ASP A 173 -3.39 -11.10 12.30
C ASP A 173 -4.81 -10.56 12.00
N ARG A 174 -5.43 -9.91 12.99
CA ARG A 174 -6.76 -9.30 12.84
C ARG A 174 -6.76 -8.17 11.80
N GLU A 175 -5.72 -7.35 11.79
CA GLU A 175 -5.59 -6.23 10.83
C GLU A 175 -5.26 -6.75 9.44
N LEU A 176 -4.46 -7.82 9.32
CA LEU A 176 -4.22 -8.52 8.06
C LEU A 176 -5.53 -9.08 7.49
N ALA A 177 -6.30 -9.82 8.30
CA ALA A 177 -7.58 -10.39 7.89
C ALA A 177 -8.59 -9.32 7.45
N SER A 178 -8.63 -8.17 8.14
CA SER A 178 -9.42 -7.01 7.74
C SER A 178 -9.07 -6.52 6.33
N GLY A 179 -7.77 -6.38 6.03
CA GLY A 179 -7.29 -6.00 4.70
C GLY A 179 -7.60 -7.04 3.62
N ILE A 180 -7.52 -8.33 3.93
CA ILE A 180 -7.92 -9.40 3.01
C ILE A 180 -9.40 -9.29 2.66
N GLY A 181 -10.26 -8.92 3.63
CA GLY A 181 -11.67 -8.68 3.37
C GLY A 181 -11.92 -7.66 2.26
N GLU A 182 -11.14 -6.57 2.23
CA GLU A 182 -11.20 -5.59 1.16
C GLU A 182 -10.62 -6.09 -0.17
N ALA A 183 -9.60 -6.94 -0.14
CA ALA A 183 -9.12 -7.61 -1.36
C ALA A 183 -10.23 -8.51 -1.97
N VAL A 184 -10.93 -9.26 -1.11
CA VAL A 184 -12.06 -10.13 -1.51
C VAL A 184 -13.20 -9.32 -2.13
N LYS A 185 -13.49 -8.13 -1.59
CA LYS A 185 -14.48 -7.20 -2.16
C LYS A 185 -14.24 -7.00 -3.66
N TYR A 186 -13.01 -6.73 -4.09
CA TYR A 186 -12.70 -6.50 -5.50
C TYR A 186 -13.03 -7.69 -6.40
N GLY A 187 -12.74 -8.91 -5.92
CA GLY A 187 -13.10 -10.13 -6.63
C GLY A 187 -14.62 -10.25 -6.81
N LEU A 188 -15.38 -10.04 -5.74
CA LEU A 188 -16.84 -10.14 -5.75
C LEU A 188 -17.52 -9.10 -6.65
N ILE A 189 -17.04 -7.85 -6.64
CA ILE A 189 -17.74 -6.77 -7.35
C ILE A 189 -17.33 -6.63 -8.82
N ARG A 190 -16.13 -7.10 -9.20
CA ARG A 190 -15.54 -6.76 -10.50
C ARG A 190 -14.70 -7.84 -11.17
N ASP A 191 -14.23 -8.87 -10.45
CA ASP A 191 -13.27 -9.81 -11.01
C ASP A 191 -13.45 -11.24 -10.48
N LYS A 192 -14.22 -12.04 -11.23
CA LYS A 192 -14.50 -13.43 -10.90
C LYS A 192 -13.22 -14.29 -10.87
N GLU A 193 -12.31 -14.09 -11.81
CA GLU A 193 -11.07 -14.89 -11.88
C GLU A 193 -10.17 -14.59 -10.67
N PHE A 194 -10.11 -13.32 -10.26
CA PHE A 194 -9.42 -12.93 -9.04
C PHE A 194 -10.08 -13.51 -7.79
N PHE A 195 -11.40 -13.59 -7.71
CA PHE A 195 -12.10 -14.24 -6.60
C PHE A 195 -11.76 -15.74 -6.51
N GLU A 196 -11.83 -16.47 -7.63
CA GLU A 196 -11.47 -17.90 -7.67
C GLU A 196 -9.99 -18.13 -7.33
N TRP A 197 -9.10 -17.19 -7.71
CA TRP A 197 -7.70 -17.23 -7.30
C TRP A 197 -7.56 -17.05 -5.78
N GLN A 198 -8.30 -16.12 -5.17
CA GLN A 198 -8.27 -15.90 -3.72
C GLN A 198 -8.74 -17.13 -2.96
N GLU A 199 -9.79 -17.82 -3.40
CA GLU A 199 -10.26 -19.07 -2.79
C GLU A 199 -9.17 -20.14 -2.75
N LYS A 200 -8.41 -20.27 -3.84
CA LYS A 200 -7.31 -21.25 -3.95
C LYS A 200 -6.08 -20.88 -3.12
N ASN A 201 -5.84 -19.59 -2.88
CA ASN A 201 -4.61 -19.08 -2.28
C ASN A 201 -4.78 -18.49 -0.87
N MET A 202 -5.98 -18.55 -0.29
CA MET A 202 -6.29 -17.93 1.00
C MET A 202 -5.32 -18.31 2.12
N GLN A 203 -4.92 -19.59 2.18
CA GLN A 203 -3.99 -20.03 3.23
C GLN A 203 -2.57 -19.51 3.04
N ALA A 204 -2.15 -19.26 1.80
CA ALA A 204 -0.88 -18.59 1.55
C ALA A 204 -0.96 -17.11 1.93
N LEU A 205 -2.06 -16.42 1.61
CA LEU A 205 -2.26 -15.02 1.98
C LEU A 205 -2.27 -14.79 3.50
N LEU A 206 -2.86 -15.71 4.26
CA LEU A 206 -2.89 -15.67 5.73
C LEU A 206 -1.56 -16.04 6.38
N ALA A 207 -0.68 -16.74 5.67
CA ALA A 207 0.61 -17.18 6.18
C ALA A 207 1.69 -16.08 6.19
N ARG A 208 1.43 -14.94 5.52
CA ARG A 208 2.40 -13.88 5.18
C ARG A 208 3.50 -14.39 4.25
#